data_AF-A0A8B2HRK5-F1
#
_entry.id   AF-A0A8B2HRK5-F1
#
_cell.length_a   1.000
_cell.length_b   1.000
_cell.length_c   1.000
_cell.angle_alpha   90.00
_cell.angle_beta   90.00
_cell.angle_gamma   90.00
#
_symmetry.space_group_name_H-M   'P 1'
#
loop_
_entity.id
_entity.type
_entity.pdbx_description
1 polymer ?
#
loop_
_entity_poly.entity_id
_entity_poly.type
_entity_poly.pdbx_seq_one_letter_code
_entity_poly.pdbx_strand_id
1 'polypeptide(L)'
;MSDDKKTLPIDFDSDYSLPGRYEESNAIHFEETRIPKQKSKGIWIMIIGLVIVSSVFFSYYFLNQNEIDSNIIQNAIVLDPEEILVEKFNVGEYGSDHAHAAILLVIDGEQLNFGLPQFQLTSKYIHFENNNPVTIHKHATNVPLEMLFASIGITISDDCVTIEDYGTRGTIRDICTRQGEELVVFVNRKKYDSDISGYEIKHNDRILIAIGHNESIPKYLAYLDAFKIPDVPKKKPDFSEKDVLI
;
A
#
# COMPACT_ATOMS: atom_id res chain seq x y z
N MET A 1 -0.32 50.68 -41.55
CA MET A 1 -1.46 51.62 -41.67
C MET A 1 -2.67 50.85 -41.15
N SER A 2 -3.19 51.27 -40.00
CA SER A 2 -4.42 50.72 -39.39
C SER A 2 -5.36 51.90 -39.23
N ASP A 3 -6.54 51.79 -39.82
CA ASP A 3 -7.81 52.42 -39.43
C ASP A 3 -8.81 51.24 -39.45
N ASP A 4 -9.65 50.98 -38.45
CA ASP A 4 -10.67 51.88 -37.95
C ASP A 4 -11.04 51.63 -36.47
N LYS A 5 -11.50 52.70 -35.82
CA LYS A 5 -12.10 52.74 -34.48
C LYS A 5 -13.60 52.44 -34.53
N LYS A 6 -14.10 51.74 -33.50
CA LYS A 6 -15.40 52.07 -32.88
C LYS A 6 -15.39 51.77 -31.36
N THR A 7 -15.69 52.84 -30.62
CA THR A 7 -15.83 53.12 -29.15
C THR A 7 -16.42 52.04 -28.23
N LEU A 8 -15.74 51.62 -27.12
CA LEU A 8 -15.77 52.02 -25.66
C LEU A 8 -16.91 51.36 -24.82
N PRO A 9 -16.80 51.14 -23.47
CA PRO A 9 -15.66 50.83 -22.56
C PRO A 9 -15.91 49.81 -21.38
N ILE A 10 -14.80 49.30 -20.79
CA ILE A 10 -14.39 49.11 -19.36
C ILE A 10 -15.10 48.11 -18.38
N ASP A 11 -14.29 47.10 -17.98
CA ASP A 11 -13.98 46.44 -16.68
C ASP A 11 -15.10 46.01 -15.69
N PHE A 12 -15.26 44.70 -15.41
CA PHE A 12 -14.60 43.85 -14.38
C PHE A 12 -14.91 44.23 -12.92
N ASP A 13 -15.79 43.46 -12.27
CA ASP A 13 -15.51 42.51 -11.17
C ASP A 13 -16.75 42.36 -10.25
N SER A 14 -17.08 41.15 -9.79
CA SER A 14 -17.93 41.02 -8.59
C SER A 14 -17.73 39.69 -7.86
N ASP A 15 -17.05 39.82 -6.73
CA ASP A 15 -16.92 38.93 -5.58
C ASP A 15 -18.27 38.44 -5.02
N TYR A 16 -18.30 37.20 -4.52
CA TYR A 16 -19.26 36.78 -3.49
C TYR A 16 -18.54 36.08 -2.34
N SER A 17 -18.57 36.73 -1.17
CA SER A 17 -18.30 36.12 0.13
C SER A 17 -19.30 36.67 1.17
N LEU A 18 -19.76 35.75 2.03
CA LEU A 18 -20.64 35.81 3.22
C LEU A 18 -20.23 36.92 4.24
N PRO A 19 -20.95 37.26 5.36
CA PRO A 19 -21.86 36.45 6.22
C PRO A 19 -22.98 37.25 6.97
N GLY A 20 -23.67 36.63 7.97
CA GLY A 20 -24.26 37.40 9.10
C GLY A 20 -25.55 36.86 9.75
N ARG A 21 -25.46 36.55 11.05
CA ARG A 21 -26.52 36.16 12.02
C ARG A 21 -27.10 37.42 12.71
N TYR A 22 -28.30 37.35 13.31
CA TYR A 22 -28.84 37.99 14.56
C TYR A 22 -30.38 38.08 14.46
N GLU A 23 -31.11 37.20 15.18
CA GLU A 23 -31.98 37.52 16.34
C GLU A 23 -33.14 38.48 16.06
N GLU A 24 -34.39 38.01 16.21
CA GLU A 24 -35.26 38.45 17.33
C GLU A 24 -36.59 37.68 17.40
N SER A 25 -37.16 37.79 18.59
CA SER A 25 -38.18 36.98 19.24
C SER A 25 -39.63 37.39 18.99
N ASN A 26 -40.53 36.46 19.35
CA ASN A 26 -41.93 36.65 19.76
C ASN A 26 -42.95 36.99 18.66
N ALA A 27 -44.02 36.18 18.57
CA ALA A 27 -45.27 36.53 19.23
C ALA A 27 -46.46 35.69 18.72
N ILE A 28 -47.28 35.25 19.69
CA ILE A 28 -48.74 35.14 19.65
C ILE A 28 -49.35 33.87 19.02
N HIS A 29 -49.86 33.06 19.95
CA HIS A 29 -51.01 32.17 19.82
C HIS A 29 -52.09 32.73 18.88
N PHE A 30 -52.52 31.94 17.91
CA PHE A 30 -53.87 32.04 17.38
C PHE A 30 -54.64 30.73 17.62
N GLU A 31 -55.79 30.98 18.21
CA GLU A 31 -56.79 30.06 18.73
C GLU A 31 -57.48 29.28 17.61
N GLU A 32 -57.76 28.03 17.91
CA GLU A 32 -58.42 27.05 17.06
C GLU A 32 -59.90 27.40 16.84
N THR A 33 -60.37 27.49 15.59
CA THR A 33 -61.77 27.11 15.29
C THR A 33 -62.01 26.59 13.87
N ARG A 34 -62.07 25.25 13.79
CA ARG A 34 -63.04 24.38 13.10
C ARG A 34 -63.29 24.49 11.58
N ILE A 35 -62.92 23.41 10.88
CA ILE A 35 -63.69 22.82 9.76
C ILE A 35 -64.26 21.45 10.23
N PRO A 36 -65.53 21.08 9.93
CA PRO A 36 -66.24 20.05 10.67
C PRO A 36 -65.92 18.61 10.24
N LYS A 37 -65.91 17.74 11.26
CA LYS A 37 -66.11 16.28 11.30
C LYS A 37 -66.36 15.59 9.94
N GLN A 38 -65.32 14.90 9.46
CA GLN A 38 -65.49 13.52 9.02
C GLN A 38 -64.79 12.62 10.05
N LYS A 39 -65.56 11.79 10.76
CA LYS A 39 -65.00 10.72 11.61
C LYS A 39 -64.35 9.68 10.70
N SER A 40 -63.17 9.98 10.18
CA SER A 40 -62.40 9.00 9.42
C SER A 40 -61.51 8.26 10.41
N LYS A 41 -62.09 7.21 11.03
CA LYS A 41 -61.26 6.13 11.59
C LYS A 41 -60.18 5.70 10.57
N GLY A 42 -60.48 5.81 9.27
CA GLY A 42 -59.54 5.64 8.17
C GLY A 42 -58.32 6.57 8.16
N ILE A 43 -58.42 7.85 8.54
CA ILE A 43 -57.23 8.74 8.56
C ILE A 43 -56.30 8.35 9.71
N TRP A 44 -56.85 8.02 10.88
CA TRP A 44 -56.05 7.53 12.02
C TRP A 44 -55.43 6.16 11.74
N ILE A 45 -56.14 5.27 11.04
CA ILE A 45 -55.58 3.97 10.60
C ILE A 45 -54.44 4.19 9.60
N MET A 46 -54.56 5.14 8.67
CA MET A 46 -53.50 5.48 7.72
C MET A 46 -52.27 6.08 8.41
N ILE A 47 -52.45 6.97 9.39
CA ILE A 47 -51.35 7.56 10.15
C ILE A 47 -50.65 6.48 10.99
N ILE A 48 -51.40 5.65 11.72
CA ILE A 48 -50.83 4.54 12.50
C ILE A 48 -50.11 3.55 11.57
N GLY A 49 -50.70 3.22 10.43
CA GLY A 49 -50.08 2.36 9.43
C GLY A 49 -48.76 2.93 8.92
N LEU A 50 -48.70 4.23 8.62
CA LEU A 50 -47.49 4.88 8.14
C LEU A 50 -46.39 4.94 9.22
N VAL A 51 -46.75 5.17 10.48
CA VAL A 51 -45.81 5.14 11.61
C VAL A 51 -45.27 3.74 11.85
N ILE A 52 -46.11 2.70 11.77
CA ILE A 52 -45.66 1.31 11.93
C ILE A 52 -44.76 0.91 10.77
N VAL A 53 -45.15 1.20 9.52
CA VAL A 53 -44.33 0.89 8.34
C VAL A 53 -42.99 1.62 8.40
N SER A 54 -42.98 2.90 8.78
CA SER A 54 -41.75 3.68 8.97
C SER A 54 -40.90 3.10 10.09
N SER A 55 -41.48 2.74 11.24
CA SER A 55 -40.74 2.18 12.37
C SER A 55 -40.17 0.80 12.07
N VAL A 56 -40.89 -0.04 11.31
CA VAL A 56 -40.40 -1.34 10.83
C VAL A 56 -39.30 -1.14 9.80
N PHE A 57 -39.44 -0.19 8.87
CA PHE A 57 -38.41 0.12 7.88
C PHE A 57 -37.15 0.69 8.54
N PHE A 58 -37.29 1.63 9.49
CA PHE A 58 -36.18 2.18 10.26
C PHE A 58 -35.54 1.12 11.18
N SER A 59 -36.32 0.28 11.86
CA SER A 59 -35.78 -0.80 12.69
C SER A 59 -35.07 -1.85 11.85
N TYR A 60 -35.64 -2.23 10.69
CA TYR A 60 -34.96 -3.10 9.73
C TYR A 60 -33.66 -2.47 9.26
N TYR A 61 -33.67 -1.20 8.86
CA TYR A 61 -32.48 -0.47 8.42
C TYR A 61 -31.40 -0.39 9.51
N PHE A 62 -31.77 -0.10 10.76
CA PHE A 62 -30.82 -0.02 11.89
C PHE A 62 -30.36 -1.39 12.39
N LEU A 63 -31.20 -2.44 12.33
CA LEU A 63 -30.79 -3.81 12.70
C LEU A 63 -29.89 -4.43 11.64
N ASN A 64 -29.98 -3.99 10.37
CA ASN A 64 -29.11 -4.43 9.27
C ASN A 64 -27.88 -3.53 9.04
N GLN A 65 -27.57 -2.55 9.90
CA GLN A 65 -26.36 -1.72 9.78
C GLN A 65 -25.07 -2.57 9.74
N ASN A 66 -25.05 -3.72 10.43
CA ASN A 66 -23.89 -4.60 10.50
C ASN A 66 -23.48 -5.19 9.13
N GLU A 67 -24.39 -5.24 8.15
CA GLU A 67 -24.11 -5.74 6.79
C GLU A 67 -23.84 -4.62 5.77
N ILE A 68 -24.26 -3.39 6.04
CA ILE A 68 -24.06 -2.25 5.13
C ILE A 68 -22.72 -1.54 5.44
N ASP A 69 -22.33 -1.47 6.72
CA ASP A 69 -21.06 -0.86 7.13
C ASP A 69 -19.83 -1.74 6.86
N SER A 70 -20.01 -3.06 6.74
CA SER A 70 -18.89 -3.96 6.43
C SER A 70 -18.30 -3.69 5.04
N ASN A 71 -19.16 -3.46 4.05
CA ASN A 71 -18.74 -3.15 2.67
C ASN A 71 -18.18 -1.72 2.53
N ILE A 72 -18.55 -0.80 3.41
CA ILE A 72 -17.99 0.57 3.41
C ILE A 72 -16.63 0.57 4.11
N ILE A 73 -16.42 -0.16 5.21
CA ILE A 73 -15.10 -0.28 5.86
C ILE A 73 -14.12 -1.07 4.97
N GLN A 74 -14.58 -2.11 4.27
CA GLN A 74 -13.76 -2.84 3.28
C GLN A 74 -13.29 -1.95 2.12
N ASN A 75 -14.09 -0.97 1.71
CA ASN A 75 -13.77 -0.04 0.62
C ASN A 75 -13.08 1.26 1.08
N ALA A 76 -13.22 1.64 2.36
CA ALA A 76 -12.64 2.86 2.92
C ALA A 76 -11.22 2.66 3.48
N ILE A 77 -10.78 1.42 3.65
CA ILE A 77 -9.42 1.06 4.06
C ILE A 77 -8.91 -0.03 3.11
N VAL A 78 -8.77 0.30 1.83
CA VAL A 78 -7.82 -0.43 0.98
C VAL A 78 -6.45 0.15 1.31
N LEU A 79 -5.90 -0.22 2.46
CA LEU A 79 -4.49 0.05 2.75
C LEU A 79 -3.68 -0.68 1.68
N ASP A 80 -2.74 0.03 1.05
CA ASP A 80 -1.84 -0.59 0.10
C ASP A 80 -1.05 -1.71 0.80
N PRO A 81 -0.81 -2.89 0.18
CA PRO A 81 -0.06 -3.96 0.83
C PRO A 81 1.30 -3.51 1.39
N GLU A 82 1.96 -2.54 0.75
CA GLU A 82 3.18 -1.93 1.27
C GLU A 82 2.93 -1.17 2.58
N GLU A 83 1.84 -0.42 2.71
CA GLU A 83 1.46 0.31 3.94
C GLU A 83 1.19 -0.63 5.12
N ILE A 84 0.52 -1.76 4.87
CA ILE A 84 0.30 -2.80 5.89
C ILE A 84 1.65 -3.32 6.41
N LEU A 85 2.59 -3.57 5.51
CA LEU A 85 3.93 -4.04 5.88
C LEU A 85 4.75 -2.96 6.59
N VAL A 86 4.61 -1.69 6.20
CA VAL A 86 5.23 -0.55 6.88
C VAL A 86 4.79 -0.50 8.34
N GLU A 87 3.49 -0.62 8.61
CA GLU A 87 2.96 -0.63 9.98
C GLU A 87 3.40 -1.89 10.73
N LYS A 88 3.25 -3.08 10.14
CA LYS A 88 3.59 -4.38 10.74
C LYS A 88 5.05 -4.42 11.22
N PHE A 89 5.97 -3.89 10.42
CA PHE A 89 7.41 -3.96 10.70
C PHE A 89 7.98 -2.68 11.30
N ASN A 90 7.14 -1.65 11.50
CA ASN A 90 7.56 -0.34 12.00
C ASN A 90 8.74 0.20 11.15
N VAL A 91 8.54 0.19 9.83
CA VAL A 91 9.51 0.66 8.83
C VAL A 91 9.78 2.15 9.05
N GLY A 92 11.06 2.53 9.00
CA GLY A 92 11.48 3.90 9.21
C GLY A 92 11.11 4.83 8.06
N GLU A 93 11.35 6.13 8.27
CA GLU A 93 11.15 7.12 7.22
C GLU A 93 11.98 6.79 5.98
N TYR A 94 11.41 7.03 4.80
CA TYR A 94 12.16 6.87 3.55
C TYR A 94 13.41 7.76 3.53
N GLY A 95 14.56 7.17 3.22
CA GLY A 95 15.88 7.82 3.26
C GLY A 95 16.55 7.83 4.64
N SER A 96 15.95 7.18 5.65
CA SER A 96 16.55 7.04 6.99
C SER A 96 17.79 6.12 7.01
N ASP A 97 17.87 5.18 6.07
CA ASP A 97 19.02 4.29 5.86
C ASP A 97 19.16 3.99 4.37
N HIS A 98 20.34 3.52 3.94
CA HIS A 98 20.55 3.04 2.58
C HIS A 98 21.56 1.89 2.61
N ALA A 99 21.15 0.71 2.13
CA ALA A 99 22.00 -0.45 1.98
C ALA A 99 21.85 -1.11 0.61
N HIS A 100 22.94 -1.70 0.11
CA HIS A 100 22.92 -2.61 -1.04
C HIS A 100 23.33 -4.02 -0.60
N ALA A 101 22.61 -5.04 -1.07
CA ALA A 101 22.92 -6.45 -0.86
C ALA A 101 22.81 -7.24 -2.17
N ALA A 102 23.41 -8.42 -2.23
CA ALA A 102 23.25 -9.36 -3.35
C ALA A 102 22.33 -10.50 -2.94
N ILE A 103 21.36 -10.86 -3.80
CA ILE A 103 20.49 -12.02 -3.61
C ILE A 103 20.51 -12.92 -4.84
N LEU A 104 20.47 -14.23 -4.60
CA LEU A 104 20.26 -15.24 -5.61
C LEU A 104 19.12 -16.15 -5.17
N LEU A 105 18.06 -16.23 -5.98
CA LEU A 105 17.01 -17.25 -5.86
C LEU A 105 17.19 -18.27 -6.97
N VAL A 106 17.48 -19.52 -6.62
CA VAL A 106 17.67 -20.63 -7.56
C VAL A 106 16.61 -21.69 -7.33
N ILE A 107 15.92 -22.09 -8.39
CA ILE A 107 14.86 -23.10 -8.34
C ILE A 107 15.14 -24.14 -9.42
N ASP A 108 15.22 -25.42 -9.04
CA ASP A 108 15.51 -26.53 -9.96
C ASP A 108 16.79 -26.29 -10.81
N GLY A 109 17.77 -25.57 -10.24
CA GLY A 109 19.03 -25.22 -10.90
C GLY A 109 19.01 -23.98 -11.78
N GLU A 110 17.86 -23.33 -11.92
CA GLU A 110 17.69 -22.09 -12.68
C GLU A 110 17.61 -20.87 -11.75
N GLN A 111 18.43 -19.85 -12.03
CA GLN A 111 18.37 -18.57 -11.32
C GLN A 111 17.13 -17.79 -11.79
N LEU A 112 16.35 -17.27 -10.85
CA LEU A 112 15.34 -16.27 -11.15
C LEU A 112 16.00 -14.95 -11.57
N ASN A 113 15.60 -14.43 -12.74
CA ASN A 113 16.17 -13.20 -13.29
C ASN A 113 15.40 -11.98 -12.80
N PHE A 114 15.87 -11.37 -11.70
CA PHE A 114 15.26 -10.14 -11.17
C PHE A 114 15.50 -8.89 -12.03
N GLY A 115 16.31 -8.96 -13.09
CA GLY A 115 16.59 -7.84 -13.98
C GLY A 115 15.46 -7.54 -14.98
N LEU A 116 14.43 -8.39 -15.00
CA LEU A 116 13.26 -8.23 -15.85
C LEU A 116 12.36 -7.08 -15.35
N PRO A 117 11.69 -6.32 -16.24
CA PRO A 117 10.97 -5.11 -15.88
C PRO A 117 9.93 -5.26 -14.76
N GLN A 118 9.26 -6.41 -14.66
CA GLN A 118 8.23 -6.66 -13.64
C GLN A 118 8.77 -6.74 -12.20
N PHE A 119 10.09 -6.89 -12.03
CA PHE A 119 10.74 -6.99 -10.72
C PHE A 119 11.48 -5.70 -10.32
N GLN A 120 11.42 -4.67 -11.16
CA GLN A 120 12.19 -3.44 -10.99
C GLN A 120 11.32 -2.36 -10.34
N LEU A 121 11.88 -1.64 -9.36
CA LEU A 121 11.24 -0.49 -8.70
C LEU A 121 9.82 -0.79 -8.16
N THR A 122 9.62 -1.98 -7.61
CA THR A 122 8.30 -2.50 -7.16
C THR A 122 7.89 -2.04 -5.78
N SER A 123 8.84 -1.68 -4.92
CA SER A 123 8.60 -1.08 -3.59
C SER A 123 9.47 0.16 -3.44
N LYS A 124 8.95 1.16 -2.72
CA LYS A 124 9.69 2.39 -2.42
C LYS A 124 10.83 2.13 -1.42
N TYR A 125 10.67 1.16 -0.53
CA TYR A 125 11.61 0.93 0.56
C TYR A 125 12.67 -0.12 0.22
N ILE A 126 12.36 -1.09 -0.63
CA ILE A 126 13.29 -2.15 -1.02
C ILE A 126 12.99 -2.68 -2.43
N HIS A 127 13.96 -2.62 -3.35
CA HIS A 127 13.72 -2.98 -4.75
C HIS A 127 14.97 -3.44 -5.51
N PHE A 128 14.75 -3.96 -6.72
CA PHE A 128 15.79 -4.08 -7.76
C PHE A 128 15.72 -2.89 -8.73
N GLU A 129 16.85 -2.52 -9.32
CA GLU A 129 16.93 -1.42 -10.30
C GLU A 129 18.03 -1.66 -11.36
N ASN A 130 18.02 -0.82 -12.40
CA ASN A 130 19.02 -0.81 -13.48
C ASN A 130 19.16 -2.15 -14.25
N ASN A 131 18.07 -2.93 -14.31
CA ASN A 131 18.05 -4.27 -14.88
C ASN A 131 19.08 -5.21 -14.23
N ASN A 132 19.52 -4.90 -12.99
CA ASN A 132 20.44 -5.74 -12.24
C ASN A 132 19.67 -6.89 -11.61
N PRO A 133 20.00 -8.16 -11.94
CA PRO A 133 19.22 -9.30 -11.47
C PRO A 133 19.61 -9.81 -10.08
N VAL A 134 20.53 -9.14 -9.40
CA VAL A 134 21.13 -9.65 -8.15
C VAL A 134 21.15 -8.60 -7.04
N THR A 135 21.31 -7.32 -7.36
CA THR A 135 21.48 -6.27 -6.34
C THR A 135 20.15 -5.77 -5.83
N ILE A 136 19.92 -5.92 -4.53
CA ILE A 136 18.80 -5.31 -3.79
C ILE A 136 19.24 -3.94 -3.27
N HIS A 137 18.35 -2.95 -3.37
CA HIS A 137 18.49 -1.61 -2.83
C HIS A 137 17.48 -1.43 -1.69
N LYS A 138 17.94 -1.09 -0.48
CA LYS A 138 17.10 -0.74 0.69
C LYS A 138 17.25 0.74 0.98
N HIS A 139 16.15 1.43 1.28
CA HIS A 139 16.09 2.89 1.47
C HIS A 139 15.51 3.35 2.82
N ALA A 140 15.30 2.46 3.79
CA ALA A 140 14.90 2.84 5.15
C ALA A 140 15.38 1.81 6.19
N THR A 141 15.29 2.18 7.47
CA THR A 141 15.52 1.25 8.60
C THR A 141 14.34 0.29 8.79
N ASN A 142 14.59 -0.89 9.36
CA ASN A 142 13.61 -1.92 9.67
C ASN A 142 12.84 -2.46 8.45
N VAL A 143 13.44 -2.41 7.25
CA VAL A 143 12.79 -2.92 6.04
C VAL A 143 13.08 -4.42 5.90
N PRO A 144 12.07 -5.30 6.04
CA PRO A 144 12.25 -6.75 5.96
C PRO A 144 12.30 -7.24 4.50
N LEU A 145 12.88 -8.41 4.27
CA LEU A 145 12.82 -9.07 2.96
C LEU A 145 11.40 -9.46 2.54
N GLU A 146 10.46 -9.66 3.47
CA GLU A 146 9.04 -9.89 3.17
C GLU A 146 8.48 -8.77 2.27
N MET A 147 8.89 -7.52 2.51
CA MET A 147 8.45 -6.38 1.70
C MET A 147 8.99 -6.46 0.27
N LEU A 148 10.23 -6.91 0.09
CA LEU A 148 10.78 -7.16 -1.24
C LEU A 148 9.99 -8.26 -1.94
N PHE A 149 9.84 -9.42 -1.29
CA PHE A 149 9.19 -10.59 -1.89
C PHE A 149 7.72 -10.31 -2.23
N ALA A 150 6.96 -9.70 -1.32
CA ALA A 150 5.58 -9.31 -1.58
C ALA A 150 5.46 -8.34 -2.77
N SER A 151 6.36 -7.35 -2.88
CA SER A 151 6.33 -6.39 -3.98
C SER A 151 6.56 -7.01 -5.38
N ILE A 152 7.23 -8.17 -5.42
CA ILE A 152 7.54 -8.91 -6.66
C ILE A 152 6.70 -10.18 -6.83
N GLY A 153 5.65 -10.36 -6.01
CA GLY A 153 4.76 -11.52 -6.07
C GLY A 153 5.45 -12.83 -5.69
N ILE A 154 6.42 -12.80 -4.77
CA ILE A 154 7.09 -14.00 -4.26
C ILE A 154 6.69 -14.22 -2.80
N THR A 155 6.42 -15.47 -2.44
CA THR A 155 6.30 -15.90 -1.05
C THR A 155 7.23 -17.08 -0.83
N ILE A 156 7.92 -17.11 0.31
CA ILE A 156 8.87 -18.15 0.67
C ILE A 156 8.40 -18.76 1.99
N SER A 157 8.16 -20.07 1.99
CA SER A 157 7.88 -20.87 3.19
C SER A 157 9.08 -21.76 3.53
N ASP A 158 8.92 -22.62 4.52
CA ASP A 158 9.97 -23.57 4.93
C ASP A 158 10.35 -24.56 3.81
N ASP A 159 9.43 -24.89 2.91
CA ASP A 159 9.57 -25.95 1.91
C ASP A 159 9.12 -25.56 0.50
N CYS A 160 8.59 -24.36 0.29
CA CYS A 160 8.04 -23.90 -0.98
C CYS A 160 8.41 -22.45 -1.31
N VAL A 161 8.46 -22.15 -2.60
CA VAL A 161 8.47 -20.80 -3.15
C VAL A 161 7.26 -20.66 -4.07
N THR A 162 6.40 -19.69 -3.75
CA THR A 162 5.25 -19.31 -4.56
C THR A 162 5.60 -18.07 -5.37
N ILE A 163 5.30 -18.10 -6.67
CA ILE A 163 5.49 -16.97 -7.59
C ILE A 163 4.14 -16.63 -8.22
N GLU A 164 3.68 -15.42 -7.99
CA GLU A 164 2.48 -14.82 -8.58
C GLU A 164 2.89 -13.98 -9.79
N ASP A 165 2.41 -14.35 -10.98
CA ASP A 165 2.55 -13.52 -12.18
C ASP A 165 1.32 -12.63 -12.33
N TYR A 166 1.49 -11.34 -12.04
CA TYR A 166 0.44 -10.31 -12.20
C TYR A 166 0.14 -9.95 -13.67
N GLY A 167 0.68 -10.71 -14.63
CA GLY A 167 0.30 -10.64 -16.05
C GLY A 167 -1.19 -10.93 -16.31
N THR A 168 -1.59 -10.90 -17.58
CA THR A 168 -3.00 -10.92 -18.06
C THR A 168 -3.84 -12.14 -17.67
N ARG A 169 -3.28 -13.15 -17.00
CA ARG A 169 -4.01 -14.34 -16.55
C ARG A 169 -3.87 -14.66 -15.05
N GLY A 170 -3.10 -13.87 -14.28
CA GLY A 170 -2.96 -14.07 -12.83
C GLY A 170 -2.58 -15.51 -12.46
N THR A 171 -1.43 -16.00 -12.94
CA THR A 171 -1.02 -17.39 -12.67
C THR A 171 -0.18 -17.45 -11.40
N ILE A 172 -0.60 -18.29 -10.46
CA ILE A 172 0.16 -18.63 -9.25
C ILE A 172 0.90 -19.94 -9.53
N ARG A 173 2.20 -19.95 -9.24
CA ARG A 173 3.05 -21.13 -9.37
C ARG A 173 3.74 -21.43 -8.06
N ASP A 174 3.33 -22.53 -7.44
CA ASP A 174 3.95 -23.08 -6.23
C ASP A 174 5.05 -24.07 -6.62
N ILE A 175 6.24 -23.88 -6.06
CA ILE A 175 7.39 -24.75 -6.30
C ILE A 175 7.91 -25.22 -4.95
N CYS A 176 7.59 -26.45 -4.60
CA CYS A 176 7.95 -27.07 -3.33
C CYS A 176 9.05 -28.12 -3.50
N THR A 177 9.78 -28.35 -2.42
CA THR A 177 10.80 -29.40 -2.34
C THR A 177 10.21 -30.78 -2.66
N ARG A 178 10.97 -31.57 -3.42
CA ARG A 178 10.66 -32.99 -3.70
C ARG A 178 11.53 -33.91 -2.86
N GLN A 179 11.34 -35.23 -3.01
CA GLN A 179 12.08 -36.22 -2.24
C GLN A 179 13.60 -36.09 -2.47
N GLY A 180 14.34 -35.75 -1.41
CA GLY A 180 15.80 -35.57 -1.46
C GLY A 180 16.28 -34.19 -1.90
N GLU A 181 15.36 -33.24 -2.10
CA GLU A 181 15.65 -31.82 -2.27
C GLU A 181 15.43 -31.09 -0.93
N GLU A 182 16.09 -29.95 -0.75
CA GLU A 182 15.89 -29.07 0.39
C GLU A 182 15.75 -27.62 -0.09
N LEU A 183 14.94 -26.83 0.63
CA LEU A 183 14.98 -25.37 0.55
C LEU A 183 16.03 -24.91 1.55
N VAL A 184 17.08 -24.27 1.05
CA VAL A 184 18.18 -23.79 1.88
C VAL A 184 18.37 -22.30 1.71
N VAL A 185 18.59 -21.63 2.84
CA VAL A 185 18.93 -20.21 2.89
C VAL A 185 20.33 -20.06 3.44
N PHE A 186 21.15 -19.24 2.79
CA PHE A 186 22.45 -18.81 3.30
C PHE A 186 22.52 -17.29 3.32
N VAL A 187 23.03 -16.75 4.41
CA VAL A 187 23.41 -15.34 4.54
C VAL A 187 24.90 -15.30 4.82
N ASN A 188 25.66 -14.64 3.95
CA ASN A 188 27.12 -14.49 4.07
C ASN A 188 27.84 -15.84 4.25
N ARG A 189 27.49 -16.83 3.41
CA ARG A 189 27.97 -18.23 3.43
C ARG A 189 27.60 -19.05 4.68
N LYS A 190 26.86 -18.49 5.62
CA LYS A 190 26.35 -19.22 6.78
C LYS A 190 24.91 -19.64 6.52
N LYS A 191 24.60 -20.92 6.75
CA LYS A 191 23.21 -21.41 6.69
C LYS A 191 22.36 -20.61 7.66
N TYR A 192 21.20 -20.18 7.20
CA TYR A 192 20.22 -19.41 7.96
C TYR A 192 19.00 -20.29 8.15
N ASP A 193 18.82 -20.80 9.38
CA ASP A 193 17.79 -21.80 9.70
C ASP A 193 16.47 -21.17 10.21
N SER A 194 16.39 -19.85 10.25
CA SER A 194 15.17 -19.11 10.62
C SER A 194 14.44 -18.63 9.37
N ASP A 195 13.18 -18.21 9.53
CA ASP A 195 12.44 -17.55 8.46
C ASP A 195 13.20 -16.28 8.00
N ILE A 196 13.50 -16.25 6.70
CA ILE A 196 14.25 -15.17 6.05
C ILE A 196 13.37 -13.95 5.78
N SER A 197 12.04 -14.09 5.82
CA SER A 197 11.08 -13.03 5.51
C SER A 197 11.28 -11.81 6.42
N GLY A 198 11.50 -12.02 7.71
CA GLY A 198 11.76 -10.95 8.68
C GLY A 198 13.18 -10.38 8.66
N TYR A 199 14.08 -10.86 7.80
CA TYR A 199 15.48 -10.43 7.79
C TYR A 199 15.62 -9.03 7.19
N GLU A 200 16.28 -8.12 7.93
CA GLU A 200 16.66 -6.81 7.42
C GLU A 200 18.08 -6.86 6.84
N ILE A 201 18.21 -6.53 5.55
CA ILE A 201 19.51 -6.56 4.88
C ILE A 201 20.45 -5.46 5.38
N LYS A 202 21.73 -5.82 5.44
CA LYS A 202 22.85 -4.90 5.68
C LYS A 202 23.65 -4.70 4.41
N HIS A 203 24.37 -3.58 4.35
CA HIS A 203 25.23 -3.31 3.22
C HIS A 203 26.29 -4.41 3.07
N ASN A 204 26.44 -4.92 1.85
CA ASN A 204 27.30 -6.04 1.45
C ASN A 204 26.84 -7.44 1.89
N ASP A 205 25.61 -7.60 2.38
CA ASP A 205 25.06 -8.94 2.57
C ASP A 205 24.97 -9.70 1.25
N ARG A 206 25.21 -11.01 1.34
CA ARG A 206 25.07 -11.98 0.24
C ARG A 206 24.10 -13.07 0.66
N ILE A 207 22.96 -13.14 -0.02
CA ILE A 207 21.85 -14.02 0.31
C ILE A 207 21.66 -15.04 -0.82
N LEU A 208 21.68 -16.32 -0.48
CA LEU A 208 21.32 -17.41 -1.38
C LEU A 208 20.05 -18.06 -0.84
N ILE A 209 19.04 -18.20 -1.69
CA ILE A 209 17.86 -19.03 -1.47
C ILE A 209 17.85 -20.05 -2.60
N ALA A 210 17.86 -21.32 -2.28
CA ALA A 210 17.90 -22.37 -3.29
C ALA A 210 16.95 -23.51 -2.93
N ILE A 211 16.15 -23.95 -3.91
CA ILE A 211 15.41 -25.21 -3.86
C ILE A 211 16.09 -26.20 -4.80
N GLY A 212 16.43 -27.38 -4.28
CA GLY A 212 16.93 -28.49 -5.08
C GLY A 212 17.94 -29.35 -4.33
N HIS A 213 18.82 -30.03 -5.07
CA HIS A 213 19.85 -30.87 -4.48
C HIS A 213 21.05 -30.07 -3.96
N ASN A 214 21.55 -30.48 -2.79
CA ASN A 214 22.62 -29.80 -2.06
C ASN A 214 23.97 -29.76 -2.80
N GLU A 215 24.18 -30.61 -3.81
CA GLU A 215 25.44 -30.72 -4.57
C GLU A 215 25.84 -29.43 -5.30
N SER A 216 24.86 -28.62 -5.70
CA SER A 216 25.10 -27.40 -6.47
C SER A 216 25.27 -26.14 -5.61
N ILE A 217 25.00 -26.22 -4.31
CA ILE A 217 25.08 -25.08 -3.37
C ILE A 217 26.47 -24.41 -3.37
N PRO A 218 27.60 -25.14 -3.32
CA PRO A 218 28.93 -24.51 -3.34
C PRO A 218 29.17 -23.67 -4.60
N LYS A 219 28.63 -24.10 -5.75
CA LYS A 219 28.72 -23.35 -7.02
C LYS A 219 27.91 -22.06 -6.95
N TYR A 220 26.69 -22.11 -6.40
CA TYR A 220 25.85 -20.91 -6.25
C TYR A 220 26.44 -19.90 -5.28
N LEU A 221 27.02 -20.36 -4.17
CA LEU A 221 27.74 -19.49 -3.23
C LEU A 221 28.95 -18.82 -3.89
N ALA A 222 29.76 -19.57 -4.65
CA ALA A 222 30.90 -19.00 -5.37
C ALA A 222 30.48 -17.98 -6.44
N TYR A 223 29.38 -18.26 -7.16
CA TYR A 223 28.80 -17.33 -8.12
C TYR A 223 28.28 -16.05 -7.43
N LEU A 224 27.56 -16.20 -6.31
CA LEU A 224 27.07 -15.09 -5.50
C LEU A 224 28.23 -14.23 -4.97
N ASP A 225 29.33 -14.84 -4.53
CA ASP A 225 30.54 -14.15 -4.03
C ASP A 225 31.24 -13.30 -5.12
N ALA A 226 31.12 -13.69 -6.39
CA ALA A 226 31.76 -12.99 -7.51
C ALA A 226 31.09 -11.65 -7.87
N PHE A 227 29.84 -11.42 -7.45
CA PHE A 227 29.14 -10.17 -7.74
C PHE A 227 29.74 -8.99 -6.98
N LYS A 228 29.96 -7.89 -7.71
CA LYS A 228 30.31 -6.60 -7.14
C LYS A 228 29.03 -5.93 -6.66
N ILE A 229 28.96 -5.67 -5.36
CA ILE A 229 27.91 -4.85 -4.76
C ILE A 229 28.39 -3.39 -4.81
N PRO A 230 27.64 -2.46 -5.42
CA PRO A 230 28.02 -1.05 -5.43
C PRO A 230 28.04 -0.48 -4.01
N ASP A 231 29.01 0.39 -3.71
CA ASP A 231 29.01 1.13 -2.44
C ASP A 231 27.78 2.05 -2.35
N VAL A 232 27.32 2.30 -1.13
CA VAL A 232 26.26 3.27 -0.87
C VAL A 232 26.80 4.69 -1.07
N PRO A 233 26.12 5.55 -1.85
CA PRO A 233 26.52 6.95 -1.98
C PRO A 233 26.55 7.61 -0.60
N LYS A 234 27.68 8.22 -0.23
CA LYS A 234 27.77 8.98 1.02
C LYS A 234 26.79 10.15 0.95
N LYS A 235 25.87 10.24 1.92
CA LYS A 235 25.05 11.44 2.12
C LYS A 235 26.00 12.62 2.25
N LYS A 236 25.90 13.60 1.35
CA LYS A 236 26.69 14.83 1.48
C LYS A 236 26.32 15.44 2.84
N PRO A 237 27.28 15.93 3.64
CA PRO A 237 26.95 16.65 4.85
C PRO A 237 26.03 17.81 4.45
N ASP A 238 24.89 17.88 5.11
CA ASP A 238 23.97 18.99 4.99
C ASP A 238 24.73 20.21 5.49
N PHE A 239 25.12 21.11 4.57
CA PHE A 239 25.62 22.42 4.96
C PHE A 239 24.42 23.18 5.53
N SER A 240 24.13 22.92 6.80
CA SER A 240 23.19 23.72 7.57
C SER A 240 23.61 25.17 7.40
N GLU A 241 22.64 26.00 7.03
CA GLU A 241 22.72 27.43 6.72
C GLU A 241 23.10 28.30 7.94
N LYS A 242 23.97 27.79 8.82
CA LYS A 242 24.48 28.43 10.03
C LYS A 242 25.98 28.77 9.97
N ASP A 243 26.68 28.38 8.91
CA ASP A 243 28.10 28.70 8.72
C ASP A 243 28.33 29.88 7.74
N VAL A 244 27.40 30.85 7.71
CA VAL A 244 27.66 32.18 7.14
C VAL A 244 27.67 33.18 8.28
N LEU A 245 28.78 33.22 9.03
CA LEU A 245 29.20 34.41 9.76
C LEU A 245 30.14 35.19 8.85
N ILE A 246 29.63 36.26 8.25
CA ILE A 246 30.40 37.35 7.64
C ILE A 246 30.87 38.28 8.76
#